data_AF-A0A933B9J6-F1
#
_entry.id   AF-A0A933B9J6-F1
#
_cell.length_a   1.000
_cell.length_b   1.000
_cell.length_c   1.000
_cell.angle_alpha   90.00
_cell.angle_beta   90.00
_cell.angle_gamma   90.00
#
_symmetry.space_group_name_H-M   'P 1'
#
loop_
_entity.id
_entity.type
_entity.pdbx_description
1 polymer ?
#
loop_
_entity_poly.entity_id
_entity_poly.type
_entity_poly.pdbx_seq_one_letter_code
_entity_poly.pdbx_strand_id
1 'polypeptide(L)'
;MSVKKLIPLTEDRNELRQKIGAALLYYELPKEINIDVLEHWINDTNSPLPFITKVFKHAYFESETEAETLLSLLTRLWNVTPRRELGGLSPEQKLASELINSKRISN
;
A
#
# COMPACT_ATOMS: atom_id res chain seq x y z
N MET A 1 -26.47 -12.59 -19.11
CA MET A 1 -25.13 -13.17 -18.87
C MET A 1 -24.35 -12.20 -17.98
N SER A 2 -24.04 -12.59 -16.74
CA SER A 2 -23.30 -11.72 -15.83
C SER A 2 -21.82 -11.73 -16.22
N VAL A 3 -21.38 -10.63 -16.83
CA VAL A 3 -19.95 -10.35 -17.01
C VAL A 3 -19.39 -10.16 -15.61
N LYS A 4 -18.72 -11.18 -15.07
CA LYS A 4 -17.84 -11.02 -13.92
C LYS A 4 -16.83 -9.95 -14.33
N LYS A 5 -17.01 -8.71 -13.86
CA LYS A 5 -15.99 -7.68 -13.98
C LYS A 5 -14.72 -8.28 -13.38
N LEU A 6 -13.77 -8.61 -14.23
CA LEU A 6 -12.39 -8.83 -13.83
C LEU A 6 -11.97 -7.54 -13.13
N ILE A 7 -11.99 -7.55 -11.80
CA ILE A 7 -11.36 -6.52 -10.99
C ILE A 7 -9.92 -6.46 -11.52
N PRO A 8 -9.40 -5.30 -11.93
CA PRO A 8 -8.01 -5.20 -12.33
C PRO A 8 -7.18 -5.75 -11.18
N LEU A 9 -6.52 -6.89 -11.38
CA LEU A 9 -5.73 -7.60 -10.36
C LEU A 9 -4.46 -6.84 -9.97
N THR A 10 -4.26 -5.65 -10.51
CA THR A 10 -3.12 -4.78 -10.27
C THR A 10 -3.60 -3.34 -10.41
N GLU A 11 -3.69 -2.60 -9.31
CA GLU A 11 -3.79 -1.15 -9.34
C GLU A 11 -2.59 -0.58 -10.11
N ASP A 12 -2.80 0.46 -10.94
CA ASP A 12 -1.70 1.13 -11.61
C ASP A 12 -0.81 1.78 -10.54
N ARG A 13 0.42 1.27 -10.42
CA ARG A 13 1.40 1.76 -9.44
C ARG A 13 1.65 3.25 -9.60
N ASN A 14 1.62 3.78 -10.82
CA ASN A 14 1.82 5.22 -11.05
C ASN A 14 0.63 6.03 -10.51
N GLU A 15 -0.59 5.55 -10.72
CA GLU A 15 -1.80 6.20 -10.21
C GLU A 15 -1.80 6.21 -8.67
N LEU A 16 -1.44 5.08 -8.04
CA LEU A 16 -1.31 5.01 -6.59
C LEU A 16 -0.22 5.96 -6.07
N ARG A 17 0.94 6.01 -6.72
CA ARG A 17 2.03 6.93 -6.35
C ARG A 17 1.58 8.39 -6.42
N GLN A 18 0.81 8.76 -7.44
CA GLN A 18 0.23 10.10 -7.57
C GLN A 18 -0.78 10.40 -6.46
N LYS A 19 -1.68 9.46 -6.14
CA LYS A 19 -2.66 9.62 -5.05
C LYS A 19 -1.97 9.81 -3.71
N ILE A 20 -0.90 9.04 -3.44
CA ILE A 20 -0.11 9.18 -2.22
C ILE A 20 0.59 10.54 -2.19
N GLY A 21 1.22 10.97 -3.30
CA GLY A 21 1.85 12.29 -3.38
C GLY A 21 0.86 13.42 -3.10
N ALA A 22 -0.34 13.35 -3.66
CA ALA A 22 -1.41 14.32 -3.40
C ALA A 22 -1.88 14.27 -1.93
N ALA A 23 -2.04 13.08 -1.36
CA ALA A 23 -2.41 12.91 0.05
C ALA A 23 -1.36 13.49 1.00
N LEU A 24 -0.07 13.26 0.74
CA LEU A 24 1.01 13.80 1.56
C LEU A 24 0.99 15.34 1.62
N LEU A 25 0.66 15.98 0.49
CA LEU A 25 0.48 17.43 0.43
C LEU A 25 -0.80 17.89 1.15
N TYR A 26 -1.91 17.17 0.95
CA TYR A 26 -3.21 17.50 1.54
C TYR A 26 -3.17 17.44 3.07
N TYR A 27 -2.53 16.43 3.65
CA TYR A 27 -2.39 16.26 5.10
C TYR A 27 -1.19 17.03 5.70
N GLU A 28 -0.63 17.98 4.94
CA GLU A 28 0.43 18.90 5.35
C GLU A 28 1.68 18.21 5.93
N LEU A 29 2.05 17.04 5.40
CA LEU A 29 3.24 16.36 5.89
C LEU A 29 4.51 17.17 5.55
N PRO A 30 5.55 17.07 6.41
CA PRO A 30 6.87 17.64 6.13
C PRO A 30 7.37 17.25 4.74
N LYS A 31 8.01 18.17 4.01
CA LYS A 31 8.47 17.96 2.63
C LYS A 31 9.49 16.82 2.48
N GLU A 32 10.16 16.49 3.58
CA GLU A 32 11.08 15.36 3.68
C GLU A 32 10.34 14.03 3.60
N ILE A 33 9.05 13.97 3.95
CA ILE A 33 8.21 12.79 3.83
C ILE A 33 7.61 12.77 2.42
N ASN A 34 8.32 12.08 1.52
CA ASN A 34 7.86 11.80 0.16
C ASN A 34 7.76 10.28 -0.06
N ILE A 35 7.27 9.89 -1.23
CA ILE A 35 6.99 8.50 -1.53
C ILE A 35 8.22 7.58 -1.47
N ASP A 36 9.40 8.07 -1.89
CA ASP A 36 10.62 7.27 -1.87
C ASP A 36 11.07 7.03 -0.42
N VAL A 37 10.85 8.00 0.47
CA VAL A 37 11.05 7.85 1.91
C VAL A 37 10.05 6.88 2.53
N LEU A 38 8.79 6.90 2.10
CA LEU A 38 7.80 5.92 2.55
C LEU A 38 8.18 4.50 2.13
N GLU A 39 8.56 4.30 0.87
CA GLU A 39 9.02 2.99 0.36
C GLU A 39 10.27 2.52 1.10
N HIS A 40 11.18 3.43 1.48
CA HIS A 40 12.30 3.08 2.33
C HIS A 40 11.86 2.60 3.72
N TRP A 41 10.97 3.35 4.40
CA TRP A 41 10.45 2.94 5.70
C TRP A 41 9.71 1.60 5.66
N ILE A 42 8.99 1.32 4.57
CA ILE A 42 8.32 0.03 4.33
C ILE A 42 9.32 -1.12 4.27
N ASN A 43 10.49 -0.90 3.66
CA ASN A 43 11.56 -1.89 3.57
C ASN A 43 12.32 -2.12 4.89
N ASP A 44 12.26 -1.16 5.81
CA ASP A 44 12.92 -1.23 7.13
C ASP A 44 12.06 -1.92 8.21
N THR A 45 10.80 -2.24 7.91
CA THR A 45 9.86 -2.85 8.86
C THR A 45 9.29 -4.15 8.30
N ASN A 46 8.94 -5.08 9.19
CA ASN A 46 8.25 -6.34 8.88
C ASN A 46 6.72 -6.25 8.95
N SER A 47 6.19 -5.12 9.43
CA SER A 47 4.76 -4.89 9.67
C SER A 47 4.35 -3.51 9.15
N PRO A 48 3.09 -3.32 8.70
CA PRO A 48 2.62 -2.02 8.26
C PRO A 48 2.47 -1.01 9.40
N LEU A 49 2.23 -1.47 10.64
CA LEU A 49 1.90 -0.57 11.75
C LEU A 49 2.99 0.46 12.06
N PRO A 50 4.29 0.10 12.19
CA PRO A 50 5.34 1.08 12.48
C PRO A 50 5.44 2.23 11.47
N PHE A 51 5.31 1.94 10.16
CA PHE A 51 5.41 2.99 9.15
C PHE A 51 4.15 3.87 9.15
N ILE A 52 2.96 3.27 9.28
CA ILE A 52 1.69 4.02 9.35
C ILE A 52 1.69 4.95 10.56
N THR A 53 2.05 4.44 11.74
CA THR A 53 2.14 5.25 12.95
C THR A 53 3.12 6.41 12.80
N LYS A 54 4.23 6.20 12.08
CA LYS A 54 5.20 7.27 11.82
C LYS A 54 4.62 8.37 10.93
N VAL A 55 3.90 8.01 9.86
CA VAL A 55 3.21 8.99 8.99
C VAL A 55 2.13 9.74 9.76
N PHE A 56 1.31 9.03 10.53
CA PHE A 56 0.20 9.60 11.31
C PHE A 56 0.66 10.60 12.37
N LYS A 57 1.86 10.46 12.91
CA LYS A 57 2.44 11.43 13.86
C LYS A 57 2.71 12.81 13.24
N HIS A 58 2.81 12.88 11.92
CA HIS A 58 3.13 14.11 11.19
C HIS A 58 1.96 14.64 10.37
N ALA A 59 0.90 13.86 10.21
CA ALA A 59 -0.28 14.23 9.45
C ALA A 59 -1.23 15.08 10.31
N TYR A 60 -1.79 16.13 9.71
CA TYR A 60 -2.92 16.85 10.28
C TYR A 60 -4.23 16.25 9.75
N PHE A 61 -5.21 16.04 10.62
CA PHE A 61 -6.53 15.50 10.26
C PHE A 61 -7.63 16.40 10.82
N GLU A 62 -8.59 16.77 9.97
CA GLU A 62 -9.80 17.50 10.35
C GLU A 62 -10.96 16.56 10.69
N SER A 63 -10.89 15.29 10.26
CA SER A 63 -11.94 14.30 10.50
C SER A 63 -11.43 12.85 10.60
N GLU A 64 -12.26 11.96 11.14
CA GLU A 64 -11.99 10.52 11.16
C GLU A 64 -11.91 9.94 9.74
N THR A 65 -12.81 10.38 8.85
CA THR A 65 -12.83 9.97 7.43
C THR A 65 -11.51 10.27 6.73
N GLU A 66 -10.86 11.38 7.06
CA GLU A 66 -9.55 11.74 6.55
C GLU A 66 -8.46 10.77 7.02
N ALA A 67 -8.46 10.43 8.31
CA ALA A 67 -7.55 9.45 8.86
C ALA A 67 -7.75 8.07 8.20
N GLU A 68 -9.00 7.63 8.02
CA GLU A 68 -9.32 6.38 7.31
C GLU A 68 -8.84 6.38 5.86
N THR A 69 -8.99 7.52 5.17
CA THR A 69 -8.55 7.68 3.78
C THR A 69 -7.03 7.54 3.67
N LEU A 70 -6.27 8.23 4.54
CA LEU A 70 -4.82 8.10 4.56
C LEU A 70 -4.39 6.68 4.96
N LEU A 71 -5.03 6.08 5.97
CA LEU A 71 -4.76 4.70 6.38
C LEU A 71 -4.94 3.72 5.23
N SER A 72 -6.02 3.87 4.46
CA SER A 72 -6.31 3.05 3.28
C SER A 72 -5.22 3.20 2.21
N LEU A 73 -4.81 4.44 1.89
CA LEU A 73 -3.74 4.70 0.92
C LEU A 73 -2.39 4.09 1.35
N LEU A 74 -2.01 4.28 2.62
CA LEU A 74 -0.78 3.72 3.17
C LEU A 74 -0.80 2.20 3.18
N THR A 75 -1.91 1.58 3.58
CA THR A 75 -2.07 0.12 3.56
C THR A 75 -1.97 -0.43 2.14
N ARG A 76 -2.51 0.29 1.15
CA ARG A 76 -2.37 -0.08 -0.27
C ARG A 76 -0.93 0.04 -0.73
N LEU A 77 -0.22 1.12 -0.38
CA LEU A 77 1.21 1.25 -0.66
C LEU A 77 2.00 0.05 -0.11
N TRP A 78 1.75 -0.34 1.13
CA TRP A 78 2.36 -1.51 1.75
C TRP A 78 2.14 -2.79 0.94
N ASN A 79 0.90 -3.04 0.50
CA ASN A 79 0.52 -4.27 -0.19
C ASN A 79 1.10 -4.40 -1.59
N VAL A 80 1.42 -3.29 -2.26
CA VAL A 80 2.01 -3.28 -3.61
C VAL A 80 3.53 -3.09 -3.62
N THR A 81 4.12 -2.71 -2.49
CA THR A 81 5.57 -2.48 -2.39
C THR A 81 6.30 -3.82 -2.25
N PRO A 82 7.28 -4.13 -3.13
CA PRO A 82 8.13 -5.32 -3.01
C PRO A 82 8.94 -5.34 -1.72
N ARG A 83 9.08 -6.51 -1.08
CA ARG A 83 9.75 -6.66 0.22
C ARG A 83 10.78 -7.79 0.20
N ARG A 84 11.90 -7.60 0.89
CA ARG A 84 13.06 -8.52 0.82
C ARG A 84 12.75 -9.89 1.42
N GLU A 85 12.07 -9.92 2.55
CA GLU A 85 11.65 -11.14 3.26
C GLU A 85 10.58 -11.93 2.50
N LEU A 86 9.91 -11.32 1.52
CA LEU A 86 9.00 -11.97 0.58
C LEU A 86 9.69 -12.39 -0.73
N GLY A 87 11.02 -12.32 -0.81
CA GLY A 87 11.78 -12.67 -2.00
C GLY A 87 11.68 -11.63 -3.12
N GLY A 88 11.48 -10.35 -2.78
CA GLY A 88 11.29 -9.27 -3.76
C GLY A 88 9.86 -9.22 -4.32
N LEU A 89 8.92 -9.95 -3.73
CA LEU A 89 7.50 -9.84 -4.02
C LEU A 89 6.84 -8.86 -3.05
N SER A 90 5.76 -8.23 -3.49
CA SER A 90 4.85 -7.53 -2.60
C SER A 90 3.88 -8.51 -1.91
N PRO A 91 3.26 -8.13 -0.77
CA PRO A 91 2.25 -8.95 -0.12
C PRO A 91 1.13 -9.41 -1.08
N GLU A 92 0.65 -8.52 -1.94
CA GLU A 92 -0.38 -8.82 -2.93
C GLU A 92 0.09 -9.88 -3.95
N GLN A 93 1.30 -9.72 -4.48
CA GLN A 93 1.89 -10.69 -5.42
C GLN A 93 2.14 -12.06 -4.77
N LYS A 94 2.59 -12.06 -3.51
CA LYS A 94 2.81 -13.29 -2.75
C LYS A 94 1.51 -14.06 -2.57
N LEU A 95 0.45 -13.38 -2.13
CA LEU A 95 -0.88 -13.96 -1.95
C LEU A 95 -1.45 -14.49 -3.27
N ALA A 96 -1.34 -13.71 -4.36
CA ALA A 96 -1.79 -14.14 -5.68
C ALA A 96 -1.08 -15.42 -6.14
N SER A 97 0.23 -15.52 -5.89
CA SER A 97 1.02 -16.72 -6.22
C SER A 97 0.60 -17.94 -5.41
N GLU A 98 0.33 -17.77 -4.11
CA GLU A 98 -0.14 -18.85 -3.23
C GLU A 98 -1.54 -19.35 -3.63
N LEU A 99 -2.44 -18.45 -4.01
CA LEU A 99 -3.79 -18.80 -4.49
C LEU A 99 -3.76 -19.58 -5.82
N ILE A 100 -2.79 -19.31 -6.69
CA ILE A 100 -2.60 -20.07 -7.93
C ILE A 100 -2.07 -21.47 -7.60
N ASN A 101 -1.10 -21.56 -6.69
CA ASN A 101 -0.50 -22.84 -6.30
C ASN A 101 -1.49 -23.75 -5.56
N SER A 102 -2.33 -23.20 -4.68
CA SER A 102 -3.36 -23.98 -3.98
C SER A 102 -4.38 -24.58 -4.95
N LYS A 103 -4.81 -23.83 -5.98
CA LYS A 103 -5.70 -24.35 -7.04
C LYS A 103 -5.10 -25.49 -7.86
N ARG A 104 -3.78 -25.51 -8.06
CA ARG A 104 -3.10 -26.60 -8.80
C ARG A 104 -3.01 -27.91 -8.02
N ILE A 105 -3.06 -27.86 -6.68
CA ILE A 105 -2.97 -29.04 -5.81
C ILE A 105 -4.36 -29.68 -5.59
N SER A 106 -5.43 -28.93 -5.81
CA SER A 106 -6.82 -29.41 -5.67
C SER A 106 -7.44 -29.98 -6.96
N ASN A 107 -6.67 -30.07 -8.06
CA ASN A 107 -7.05 -30.70 -9.33
C ASN A 107 -6.14 -31.90 -9.61
#